data_AF-X6P1Q7-F1
#
_entry.id   AF-X6P1Q7-F1
#
_cell.length_a   1.000
_cell.length_b   1.000
_cell.length_c   1.000
_cell.angle_alpha   90.00
_cell.angle_beta   90.00
_cell.angle_gamma   90.00
#
_symmetry.space_group_name_H-M   'P 1'
#
loop_
_entity.id
_entity.type
_entity.pdbx_description
1 polymer ?
#
loop_
_entity_poly.entity_id
_entity_poly.type
_entity_poly.pdbx_seq_one_letter_code
_entity_poly.pdbx_strand_id
1 'polypeptide(L)'
;MKLTPSSVLRPLDLSNATDCKRHLRVLGLQTLRSVVFGFVGIAQILRLFDIISDVNDTFKDNVLKGKEPMINESNFNEDIGSYVKIVRFAGHESDVSNYSITWMGDHLLPIITKKKITFRSDDVSNDSKADRNSVSSAQGGSSYVTQKTQKLIDFATHGGRHPNVWAITEDNYGNDFEWNGFQLSKNWLVKTQSELNKRLNRLIVEADASVGDEAFALGGVDENDEYNDLSFWDVSQGFAMIENIALKEGVVKDRSQVTTVLLANQTSKLVSGNENTYTLKDRIRHMAPLFFFFFFLIEICFCLHKFQNNAKDILIDAKKPLLQTILNWLEHSNRQNGTKQVLLDTSNPSYFRSIAQALAPYGWTVLDFVEYYNSNKHTHECIDKPLLIYQNTTFASVDTLRSFIKAGYFSSRHKSCANMRCFVLMDDYRGISRFQQVLHDYKDMMDIIGSNGSTGNYIDFACSSQIYDQLFANVRHLLRQGFDPAEIQHWLDSY
;
A
#
# COMPACT_ATOMS: atom_id res chain seq x y z
N MET A 1 67.93 -28.26 3.31
CA MET A 1 68.41 -29.01 2.12
C MET A 1 67.59 -28.51 0.93
N LYS A 2 68.20 -27.79 -0.02
CA LYS A 2 67.50 -27.27 -1.21
C LYS A 2 67.15 -28.45 -2.13
N LEU A 3 65.87 -28.66 -2.42
CA LEU A 3 65.44 -29.59 -3.48
C LEU A 3 65.81 -28.93 -4.81
N THR A 4 66.79 -29.49 -5.52
CA THR A 4 67.14 -29.05 -6.88
C THR A 4 66.25 -29.77 -7.89
N PRO A 5 65.77 -29.12 -8.96
CA PRO A 5 64.89 -29.75 -9.96
C PRO A 5 65.46 -31.05 -10.55
N SER A 6 66.78 -31.09 -10.75
CA SER A 6 67.52 -32.27 -11.22
C SER A 6 67.49 -33.45 -10.24
N SER A 7 67.34 -33.21 -8.94
CA SER A 7 67.22 -34.26 -7.92
C SER A 7 65.82 -34.87 -7.82
N VAL A 8 64.80 -34.19 -8.36
CA VAL A 8 63.38 -34.62 -8.33
C VAL A 8 63.01 -35.46 -9.56
N LEU A 9 63.73 -35.29 -10.68
CA LEU A 9 63.44 -35.95 -11.96
C LEU A 9 64.16 -37.31 -12.16
N ARG A 10 64.95 -37.79 -11.18
CA ARG A 10 65.61 -39.09 -11.26
C ARG A 10 64.60 -40.22 -10.98
N PRO A 11 64.63 -41.36 -11.71
CA PRO A 11 63.81 -42.52 -11.38
C PRO A 11 64.06 -42.96 -9.94
N LEU A 12 62.98 -43.09 -9.16
CA LEU A 12 63.03 -43.43 -7.73
C LEU A 12 63.01 -44.95 -7.56
N ASP A 13 63.91 -45.48 -6.73
CA ASP A 13 63.92 -46.89 -6.35
C ASP A 13 63.14 -47.08 -5.04
N LEU A 14 61.99 -47.75 -5.13
CA LEU A 14 61.09 -48.00 -4.00
C LEU A 14 61.67 -48.98 -2.96
N SER A 15 62.77 -49.66 -3.28
CA SER A 15 63.48 -50.54 -2.33
C SER A 15 64.41 -49.77 -1.38
N ASN A 16 64.72 -48.51 -1.68
CA ASN A 16 65.65 -47.69 -0.90
C ASN A 16 64.91 -46.74 0.06
N ALA A 17 65.16 -46.88 1.37
CA ALA A 17 64.55 -46.06 2.42
C ALA A 17 64.77 -44.55 2.24
N THR A 18 65.88 -44.11 1.63
CA THR A 18 66.11 -42.68 1.36
C THR A 18 65.23 -42.13 0.26
N ASP A 19 64.90 -42.95 -0.75
CA ASP A 19 64.04 -42.55 -1.87
C ASP A 19 62.57 -42.61 -1.46
N CYS A 20 62.16 -43.54 -0.59
CA CYS A 20 60.84 -43.51 0.05
C CYS A 20 60.62 -42.22 0.87
N LYS A 21 61.60 -41.77 1.66
CA LYS A 21 61.52 -40.50 2.41
C LYS A 21 61.39 -39.28 1.49
N ARG A 22 62.02 -39.31 0.31
CA ARG A 22 61.90 -38.26 -0.70
C ARG A 22 60.53 -38.27 -1.36
N HIS A 23 60.04 -39.45 -1.76
CA HIS A 23 58.72 -39.62 -2.34
C HIS A 23 57.61 -39.11 -1.40
N LEU A 24 57.69 -39.45 -0.11
CA LEU A 24 56.76 -38.96 0.91
C LEU A 24 56.79 -37.42 1.05
N ARG A 25 57.96 -36.79 0.92
CA ARG A 25 58.08 -35.32 0.93
C ARG A 25 57.51 -34.67 -0.31
N VAL A 26 57.72 -35.25 -1.49
CA VAL A 26 57.14 -34.75 -2.74
C VAL A 26 55.62 -34.86 -2.68
N LEU A 27 55.09 -36.00 -2.26
CA LEU A 27 53.65 -36.17 -2.01
C LEU A 27 53.14 -35.17 -0.97
N GLY A 28 53.84 -35.00 0.14
CA GLY A 28 53.46 -34.02 1.18
C GLY A 28 53.45 -32.57 0.67
N LEU A 29 54.42 -32.17 -0.16
CA LEU A 29 54.45 -30.86 -0.80
C LEU A 29 53.35 -30.69 -1.85
N GLN A 30 53.03 -31.74 -2.61
CA GLN A 30 51.93 -31.75 -3.56
C GLN A 30 50.58 -31.64 -2.84
N THR A 31 50.37 -32.41 -1.77
CA THR A 31 49.18 -32.31 -0.91
C THR A 31 49.07 -30.93 -0.28
N LEU A 32 50.16 -30.37 0.26
CA LEU A 32 50.16 -29.02 0.83
C LEU A 32 49.81 -27.97 -0.24
N ARG A 33 50.39 -28.08 -1.44
CA ARG A 33 50.06 -27.22 -2.58
C ARG A 33 48.56 -27.32 -2.90
N SER A 34 48.02 -28.53 -3.04
CA SER A 34 46.59 -28.75 -3.30
C SER A 34 45.70 -28.18 -2.20
N VAL A 35 46.08 -28.33 -0.92
CA VAL A 35 45.34 -27.74 0.22
C VAL A 35 45.36 -26.21 0.15
N VAL A 36 46.53 -25.61 -0.08
CA VAL A 36 46.66 -24.14 -0.20
C VAL A 36 45.86 -23.62 -1.40
N PHE A 37 45.92 -24.28 -2.56
CA PHE A 37 45.08 -23.91 -3.71
C PHE A 37 43.59 -24.05 -3.41
N GLY A 38 43.17 -25.07 -2.66
CA GLY A 38 41.79 -25.23 -2.19
C GLY A 38 41.34 -24.07 -1.31
N PHE A 39 42.14 -23.69 -0.31
CA PHE A 39 41.86 -22.54 0.55
C PHE A 39 41.82 -21.22 -0.22
N VAL A 40 42.75 -21.00 -1.15
CA VAL A 40 42.75 -19.79 -2.00
C VAL A 40 41.51 -19.76 -2.89
N GLY A 41 41.11 -20.89 -3.46
CA GLY A 41 39.88 -20.99 -4.27
C GLY A 41 38.63 -20.65 -3.47
N ILE A 42 38.48 -21.23 -2.27
CA ILE A 42 37.34 -20.93 -1.38
C ILE A 42 37.36 -19.44 -0.96
N ALA A 43 38.52 -18.90 -0.61
CA ALA A 43 38.64 -17.49 -0.22
C ALA A 43 38.28 -16.52 -1.36
N GLN A 44 38.61 -16.87 -2.61
CA GLN A 44 38.20 -16.08 -3.78
C GLN A 44 36.68 -16.14 -4.02
N ILE A 45 36.06 -17.31 -3.81
CA ILE A 45 34.60 -17.46 -3.92
C ILE A 45 33.89 -16.62 -2.83
N LEU A 46 34.35 -16.67 -1.58
CA LEU A 46 33.77 -15.87 -0.50
C LEU A 46 33.89 -14.36 -0.78
N ARG A 47 35.06 -13.90 -1.23
CA ARG A 47 35.22 -12.49 -1.64
C ARG A 47 34.29 -12.09 -2.78
N LEU A 48 34.04 -12.99 -3.74
CA LEU A 48 33.10 -12.73 -4.82
C LEU A 48 31.67 -12.56 -4.27
N PHE A 49 31.26 -13.39 -3.30
CA PHE A 49 29.97 -13.24 -2.62
C PHE A 49 29.85 -11.92 -1.88
N ASP A 50 30.89 -11.50 -1.15
CA ASP A 50 30.90 -10.22 -0.43
C ASP A 50 30.74 -9.05 -1.41
N ILE A 51 31.51 -9.05 -2.51
CA ILE A 51 31.42 -8.01 -3.55
C ILE A 51 30.03 -8.00 -4.20
N ILE A 52 29.45 -9.17 -4.50
CA ILE A 52 28.11 -9.26 -5.07
C ILE A 52 27.05 -8.72 -4.10
N SER A 53 27.19 -9.00 -2.80
CA SER A 53 26.29 -8.48 -1.77
C SER A 53 26.38 -6.95 -1.69
N ASP A 54 27.60 -6.40 -1.60
CA ASP A 54 27.83 -4.95 -1.52
C ASP A 54 27.29 -4.22 -2.76
N VAL A 55 27.48 -4.80 -3.94
CA VAL A 55 26.95 -4.23 -5.20
C VAL A 55 25.42 -4.28 -5.22
N ASN A 56 24.82 -5.38 -4.75
CA ASN A 56 23.36 -5.50 -4.70
C ASN A 56 22.73 -4.52 -3.70
N ASP A 57 23.36 -4.33 -2.53
CA ASP A 57 22.89 -3.37 -1.53
C ASP A 57 23.08 -1.93 -2.02
N THR A 58 24.21 -1.63 -2.67
CA THR A 58 24.44 -0.33 -3.32
C THR A 58 23.44 -0.06 -4.42
N PHE A 59 23.10 -1.06 -5.23
CA PHE A 59 22.09 -0.95 -6.28
C PHE A 59 20.71 -0.69 -5.68
N LYS A 60 20.28 -1.45 -4.68
CA LYS A 60 19.03 -1.19 -3.94
C LYS A 60 18.96 0.23 -3.40
N ASP A 61 20.04 0.67 -2.77
CA ASP A 61 20.17 2.03 -2.26
C ASP A 61 20.05 3.07 -3.38
N ASN A 62 20.66 2.83 -4.53
CA ASN A 62 20.57 3.71 -5.68
C ASN A 62 19.17 3.74 -6.30
N VAL A 63 18.49 2.59 -6.39
CA VAL A 63 17.08 2.50 -6.82
C VAL A 63 16.21 3.34 -5.89
N LEU A 64 16.38 3.19 -4.58
CA LEU A 64 15.63 3.96 -3.57
C LEU A 64 15.98 5.45 -3.52
N LYS A 65 17.18 5.81 -3.97
CA LYS A 65 17.62 7.20 -4.13
C LYS A 65 17.31 7.75 -5.53
N GLY A 66 16.65 6.97 -6.38
CA GLY A 66 16.30 7.40 -7.73
C GLY A 66 17.49 7.61 -8.66
N LYS A 67 18.65 7.06 -8.32
CA LYS A 67 19.90 7.18 -9.09
C LYS A 67 19.98 6.18 -10.24
N GLU A 68 19.25 5.08 -10.14
CA GLU A 68 19.15 4.12 -11.23
C GLU A 68 18.06 4.56 -12.22
N PRO A 69 18.32 4.50 -13.53
CA PRO A 69 17.32 4.83 -14.53
C PRO A 69 16.14 3.87 -14.42
N MET A 70 14.94 4.42 -14.39
CA MET A 70 13.70 3.64 -14.43
C MET A 70 13.68 2.76 -15.67
N ILE A 71 13.04 1.59 -15.57
CA ILE A 71 12.86 0.69 -16.72
C ILE A 71 12.09 1.45 -17.81
N ASN A 72 12.83 1.92 -18.81
CA ASN A 72 12.32 2.44 -20.06
C ASN A 72 12.58 1.36 -21.10
N GLU A 73 11.54 0.67 -21.53
CA GLU A 73 11.60 -0.47 -22.45
C GLU A 73 12.08 -0.14 -23.87
N SER A 74 12.85 0.92 -24.10
CA SER A 74 13.46 1.16 -25.42
C SER A 74 14.36 0.02 -25.92
N ASN A 75 14.60 -1.01 -25.08
CA ASN A 75 15.40 -2.19 -25.37
C ASN A 75 14.60 -3.50 -25.46
N PHE A 76 13.27 -3.50 -25.27
CA PHE A 76 12.42 -4.67 -25.51
C PHE A 76 11.65 -4.47 -26.82
N ASN A 77 11.63 -5.52 -27.66
CA ASN A 77 11.05 -5.48 -29.01
C ASN A 77 9.66 -4.85 -29.01
N GLU A 78 9.44 -3.91 -29.94
CA GLU A 78 8.18 -3.17 -30.18
C GLU A 78 6.94 -4.06 -30.42
N ASP A 79 7.12 -5.37 -30.54
CA ASP A 79 6.05 -6.35 -30.80
C ASP A 79 5.27 -6.78 -29.53
N ILE A 80 5.75 -6.46 -28.33
CA ILE A 80 5.02 -6.67 -27.08
C ILE A 80 4.43 -5.32 -26.66
N GLY A 81 3.10 -5.24 -26.59
CA GLY A 81 2.30 -4.01 -26.56
C GLY A 81 2.81 -2.87 -25.66
N SER A 82 2.48 -1.64 -26.05
CA SER A 82 2.92 -0.40 -25.40
C SER A 82 2.88 -0.47 -23.87
N TYR A 83 4.06 -0.39 -23.27
CA TYR A 83 4.26 -0.41 -21.84
C TYR A 83 3.80 0.89 -21.18
N VAL A 84 2.55 0.87 -20.72
CA VAL A 84 1.93 1.96 -19.98
C VAL A 84 2.40 1.91 -18.52
N LYS A 85 2.77 3.06 -17.94
CA LYS A 85 3.01 3.21 -16.50
C LYS A 85 1.99 4.16 -15.89
N ILE A 86 1.50 3.80 -14.72
CA ILE A 86 0.67 4.63 -13.85
C ILE A 86 1.54 5.03 -12.68
N VAL A 87 1.71 6.33 -12.48
CA VAL A 87 2.46 6.86 -11.34
C VAL A 87 1.51 7.00 -10.18
N ARG A 88 1.84 6.47 -9.00
CA ARG A 88 0.97 6.58 -7.83
C ARG A 88 1.73 7.05 -6.61
N PHE A 89 1.28 8.14 -6.00
CA PHE A 89 1.70 8.52 -4.66
C PHE A 89 1.10 7.56 -3.64
N ALA A 90 1.97 6.82 -2.97
CA ALA A 90 1.64 5.90 -1.90
C ALA A 90 2.14 6.49 -0.59
N GLY A 91 1.22 6.73 0.34
CA GLY A 91 1.55 7.10 1.71
C GLY A 91 2.32 5.99 2.43
N HIS A 92 2.64 6.23 3.70
CA HIS A 92 3.47 5.33 4.50
C HIS A 92 2.84 3.94 4.74
N GLU A 93 1.51 3.86 4.79
CA GLU A 93 0.76 2.67 5.20
C GLU A 93 -0.34 2.28 4.20
N SER A 94 -0.30 2.82 2.99
CA SER A 94 -1.26 2.57 1.90
C SER A 94 -1.45 1.07 1.60
N ASP A 95 -2.56 0.51 2.08
CA ASP A 95 -2.95 -0.88 1.80
C ASP A 95 -3.45 -1.03 0.35
N VAL A 96 -4.01 0.03 -0.26
CA VAL A 96 -4.45 0.04 -1.66
C VAL A 96 -3.28 -0.09 -2.62
N SER A 97 -2.19 0.66 -2.40
CA SER A 97 -1.01 0.57 -3.26
C SER A 97 -0.32 -0.80 -3.15
N ASN A 98 -0.29 -1.36 -1.95
CA ASN A 98 0.16 -2.74 -1.72
C ASN A 98 -0.70 -3.77 -2.45
N TYR A 99 -2.01 -3.56 -2.54
CA TYR A 99 -2.88 -4.45 -3.31
C TYR A 99 -2.68 -4.27 -4.82
N SER A 100 -2.75 -3.04 -5.33
CA SER A 100 -2.66 -2.75 -6.77
C SER A 100 -1.35 -3.25 -7.38
N ILE A 101 -0.23 -3.16 -6.66
CA ILE A 101 1.07 -3.59 -7.19
C ILE A 101 1.14 -5.10 -7.45
N THR A 102 0.40 -5.90 -6.68
CA THR A 102 0.41 -7.37 -6.86
C THR A 102 -0.19 -7.81 -8.19
N TRP A 103 -1.12 -7.05 -8.75
CA TRP A 103 -1.79 -7.37 -10.01
C TRP A 103 -1.29 -6.53 -11.19
N MET A 104 -0.88 -5.28 -10.94
CA MET A 104 -0.35 -4.40 -11.97
C MET A 104 1.14 -4.64 -12.25
N GLY A 105 1.87 -5.21 -11.29
CA GLY A 105 3.30 -5.45 -11.40
C GLY A 105 4.04 -4.18 -11.79
N ASP A 106 4.84 -4.27 -12.86
CA ASP A 106 5.71 -3.18 -13.30
C ASP A 106 4.98 -2.02 -14.01
N HIS A 107 3.66 -2.13 -14.22
CA HIS A 107 2.83 -1.05 -14.76
C HIS A 107 2.47 0.03 -13.71
N LEU A 108 2.66 -0.26 -12.41
CA LEU A 108 2.48 0.72 -11.35
C LEU A 108 3.85 1.20 -10.86
N LEU A 109 4.07 2.51 -10.88
CA LEU A 109 5.24 3.16 -10.30
C LEU A 109 4.84 3.84 -8.99
N PRO A 110 5.05 3.19 -7.84
CA PRO A 110 4.80 3.82 -6.55
C PRO A 110 5.85 4.90 -6.25
N ILE A 111 5.37 6.07 -5.84
CA ILE A 111 6.13 7.14 -5.21
C ILE A 111 5.85 7.09 -3.72
N ILE A 112 6.85 6.69 -2.96
CA ILE A 112 6.74 6.36 -1.56
C ILE A 112 7.17 7.54 -0.70
N THR A 113 6.39 7.84 0.33
CA THR A 113 6.79 8.81 1.35
C THR A 113 7.77 8.17 2.34
N LYS A 114 8.89 8.85 2.58
CA LYS A 114 9.92 8.53 3.57
C LYS A 114 9.69 9.40 4.80
N LYS A 115 9.39 8.79 5.96
CA LYS A 115 9.06 9.55 7.18
C LYS A 115 10.28 10.28 7.69
N LYS A 116 10.14 11.57 8.01
CA LYS A 116 11.23 12.35 8.58
C LYS A 116 11.31 12.07 10.08
N ILE A 117 12.44 11.56 10.58
CA ILE A 117 12.64 11.51 12.04
C ILE A 117 12.92 12.93 12.52
N THR A 118 11.92 13.57 13.08
CA THR A 118 12.13 14.68 13.99
C THR A 118 12.43 14.08 15.37
N PHE A 119 13.70 14.08 15.77
CA PHE A 119 14.03 13.87 17.18
C PHE A 119 13.44 15.04 17.96
N ARG A 120 12.26 14.83 18.56
CA ARG A 120 11.67 15.76 19.50
C ARG A 120 12.63 15.83 20.69
N SER A 121 13.22 17.01 20.92
CA SER A 121 14.22 17.22 21.98
C SER A 121 13.63 17.12 23.39
N ASP A 122 12.30 16.96 23.51
CA ASP A 122 11.56 16.98 24.76
C ASP A 122 11.41 15.59 25.42
N ASP A 123 11.71 14.49 24.71
CA ASP A 123 11.64 13.13 25.27
C ASP A 123 12.90 12.69 26.04
N VAL A 124 13.87 13.60 26.24
CA VAL A 124 14.96 13.40 27.21
C VAL A 124 14.56 13.99 28.56
N SER A 125 13.44 13.53 29.11
CA SER A 125 13.23 13.61 30.55
C SER A 125 12.58 12.34 31.08
N ASN A 126 13.38 11.62 31.86
CA ASN A 126 12.98 10.59 32.81
C ASN A 126 12.30 9.34 32.25
N ASP A 127 13.08 8.49 31.57
CA ASP A 127 13.01 7.08 31.94
C ASP A 127 14.37 6.37 31.88
N SER A 128 14.43 5.28 32.61
CA SER A 128 15.56 4.84 33.40
C SER A 128 16.38 3.72 32.74
N LYS A 129 17.72 3.81 32.92
CA LYS A 129 18.76 2.75 32.83
C LYS A 129 18.36 1.36 32.29
N ALA A 130 18.37 1.18 30.98
CA ALA A 130 18.72 -0.03 30.20
C ALA A 130 18.51 0.36 28.72
N ASP A 131 19.36 0.23 27.72
CA ASP A 131 20.58 -0.51 27.45
C ASP A 131 21.57 0.43 26.75
N ARG A 132 22.81 0.49 27.23
CA ARG A 132 23.91 1.15 26.53
C ARG A 132 24.77 0.07 25.90
N ASN A 133 24.46 -0.35 24.68
CA ASN A 133 25.39 -1.02 23.77
C ASN A 133 24.82 -1.16 22.34
N SER A 134 24.51 -0.05 21.68
CA SER A 134 24.43 0.02 20.21
C SER A 134 24.36 1.49 19.75
N VAL A 135 25.41 2.26 20.01
CA VAL A 135 25.58 3.58 19.38
C VAL A 135 26.96 3.61 18.76
N SER A 136 27.01 3.29 17.46
CA SER A 136 28.13 3.64 16.60
C SER A 136 27.58 4.37 15.36
N SER A 137 28.01 5.63 15.25
CA SER A 137 27.97 6.51 14.07
C SER A 137 26.60 6.87 13.47
N ALA A 138 25.89 7.80 14.11
CA ALA A 138 24.83 8.60 13.49
C ALA A 138 25.36 10.02 13.19
N GLN A 139 25.88 10.21 11.98
CA GLN A 139 25.93 11.52 11.32
C GLN A 139 25.30 11.33 9.94
N GLY A 140 24.05 11.80 9.83
CA GLY A 140 23.17 11.61 8.67
C GLY A 140 21.78 11.29 9.18
N GLY A 141 20.82 12.20 9.02
CA GLY A 141 19.43 11.97 9.38
C GLY A 141 18.92 10.73 8.67
N SER A 142 18.81 9.62 9.39
CA SER A 142 18.26 8.37 8.86
C SER A 142 16.76 8.57 8.73
N SER A 143 16.19 8.39 7.55
CA SER A 143 14.74 8.27 7.39
C SER A 143 14.37 6.81 7.59
N TYR A 144 13.34 6.52 8.39
CA TYR A 144 12.88 5.14 8.60
C TYR A 144 11.76 4.81 7.61
N VAL A 145 11.88 3.61 7.03
CA VAL A 145 10.87 2.99 6.17
C VAL A 145 10.05 2.04 7.04
N THR A 146 8.71 2.16 7.04
CA THR A 146 7.86 1.22 7.81
C THR A 146 7.97 -0.19 7.24
N GLN A 147 7.61 -1.22 8.02
CA GLN A 147 7.61 -2.60 7.49
C GLN A 147 6.63 -2.77 6.31
N LYS A 148 5.51 -2.04 6.29
CA LYS A 148 4.58 -2.03 5.15
C LYS A 148 5.22 -1.37 3.93
N THR A 149 5.86 -0.22 4.11
CA THR A 149 6.58 0.47 3.04
C THR A 149 7.74 -0.35 2.47
N GLN A 150 8.51 -1.03 3.33
CA GLN A 150 9.61 -1.88 2.88
C GLN A 150 9.10 -3.05 2.03
N LYS A 151 7.96 -3.65 2.41
CA LYS A 151 7.31 -4.67 1.59
C LYS A 151 6.86 -4.11 0.25
N LEU A 152 6.27 -2.90 0.22
CA LEU A 152 5.88 -2.24 -1.03
C LEU A 152 7.10 -2.05 -1.95
N ILE A 153 8.23 -1.57 -1.39
CA ILE A 153 9.51 -1.45 -2.10
C ILE A 153 9.96 -2.80 -2.64
N ASP A 154 9.96 -3.83 -1.79
CA ASP A 154 10.44 -5.16 -2.16
C ASP A 154 9.55 -5.77 -3.26
N PHE A 155 8.23 -5.56 -3.21
CA PHE A 155 7.33 -5.99 -4.29
C PHE A 155 7.57 -5.19 -5.57
N ALA A 156 7.59 -3.86 -5.49
CA ALA A 156 7.78 -2.97 -6.64
C ALA A 156 9.08 -3.24 -7.37
N THR A 157 10.15 -3.51 -6.61
CA THR A 157 11.49 -3.71 -7.15
C THR A 157 11.84 -5.18 -7.36
N HIS A 158 10.93 -6.12 -7.10
CA HIS A 158 11.21 -7.56 -7.08
C HIS A 158 12.44 -7.93 -6.23
N GLY A 159 12.50 -7.37 -5.01
CA GLY A 159 13.59 -7.55 -4.06
C GLY A 159 14.86 -6.79 -4.47
N GLY A 160 14.72 -5.64 -5.12
CA GLY A 160 15.82 -4.81 -5.58
C GLY A 160 16.39 -5.16 -6.95
N ARG A 161 15.69 -5.95 -7.76
CA ARG A 161 16.12 -6.34 -9.12
C ARG A 161 15.70 -5.33 -10.18
N HIS A 162 14.66 -4.56 -9.93
CA HIS A 162 14.05 -3.66 -10.90
C HIS A 162 13.88 -2.24 -10.34
N PRO A 163 14.37 -1.20 -11.03
CA PRO A 163 14.10 0.19 -10.67
C PRO A 163 12.67 0.56 -11.07
N ASN A 164 11.72 0.28 -10.17
CA ASN A 164 10.30 0.59 -10.34
C ASN A 164 9.69 1.16 -9.04
N VAL A 165 10.42 2.02 -8.36
CA VAL A 165 9.95 2.76 -7.18
C VAL A 165 10.66 4.09 -7.10
N TRP A 166 9.96 5.14 -6.70
CA TRP A 166 10.56 6.42 -6.32
C TRP A 166 10.26 6.70 -4.86
N ALA A 167 11.13 7.43 -4.16
CA ALA A 167 10.89 7.72 -2.76
C ALA A 167 11.30 9.15 -2.41
N ILE A 168 10.36 9.88 -1.81
CA ILE A 168 10.43 11.29 -1.48
C ILE A 168 10.26 11.45 0.03
N THR A 169 11.03 12.33 0.65
CA THR A 169 10.86 12.64 2.07
C THR A 169 9.54 13.37 2.30
N GLU A 170 8.84 13.03 3.38
CA GLU A 170 7.65 13.75 3.87
C GLU A 170 7.88 15.28 3.87
N ASP A 171 6.86 16.05 3.50
CA ASP A 171 6.87 17.51 3.30
C ASP A 171 7.82 18.04 2.21
N ASN A 172 8.54 17.20 1.47
CA ASN A 172 9.47 17.62 0.42
C ASN A 172 8.95 17.35 -1.00
N TYR A 173 7.65 17.14 -1.20
CA TYR A 173 7.07 16.90 -2.53
C TYR A 173 7.26 18.06 -3.49
N GLY A 174 7.34 19.30 -2.99
CA GLY A 174 7.64 20.50 -3.76
C GLY A 174 9.14 20.80 -3.92
N ASN A 175 10.03 19.91 -3.47
CA ASN A 175 11.46 20.15 -3.54
C ASN A 175 12.08 19.51 -4.80
N ASP A 176 12.53 20.33 -5.75
CA ASP A 176 13.19 19.90 -7.00
C ASP A 176 14.34 18.91 -6.77
N PHE A 177 15.05 18.99 -5.63
CA PHE A 177 16.16 18.09 -5.32
C PHE A 177 15.72 16.63 -5.12
N GLU A 178 14.52 16.39 -4.56
CA GLU A 178 13.97 15.05 -4.35
C GLU A 178 13.46 14.41 -5.65
N TRP A 179 13.31 15.21 -6.71
CA TRP A 179 12.91 14.77 -8.05
C TRP A 179 14.09 14.67 -9.02
N ASN A 180 15.31 14.97 -8.56
CA ASN A 180 16.49 14.93 -9.42
C ASN A 180 16.78 13.48 -9.86
N GLY A 181 16.79 13.25 -11.18
CA GLY A 181 16.93 11.93 -11.78
C GLY A 181 15.62 11.23 -12.10
N PHE A 182 14.48 11.74 -11.63
CA PHE A 182 13.18 11.22 -12.02
C PHE A 182 12.89 11.58 -13.48
N GLN A 183 12.83 10.56 -14.34
CA GLN A 183 12.62 10.72 -15.77
C GLN A 183 11.31 10.04 -16.18
N LEU A 184 10.50 10.77 -16.94
CA LEU A 184 9.29 10.27 -17.57
C LEU A 184 9.58 9.85 -19.00
N SER A 185 8.82 8.88 -19.49
CA SER A 185 8.94 8.42 -20.87
C SER A 185 7.61 8.44 -21.60
N LYS A 186 7.67 8.65 -22.92
CA LYS A 186 6.47 8.76 -23.79
C LYS A 186 5.68 7.46 -23.88
N ASN A 187 6.32 6.31 -23.67
CA ASN A 187 5.65 5.02 -23.63
C ASN A 187 4.74 4.87 -22.40
N TRP A 188 4.96 5.64 -21.32
CA TRP A 188 4.13 5.57 -20.12
C TRP A 188 2.70 6.08 -20.36
N LEU A 189 2.47 6.83 -21.44
CA LEU A 189 1.18 7.42 -21.76
C LEU A 189 0.15 6.36 -22.17
N VAL A 190 -1.02 6.43 -21.53
CA VAL A 190 -2.21 5.67 -21.88
C VAL A 190 -2.79 6.22 -23.18
N LYS A 191 -2.91 5.36 -24.20
CA LYS A 191 -3.55 5.71 -25.47
C LYS A 191 -5.07 5.55 -25.34
N THR A 192 -5.81 6.61 -25.69
CA THR A 192 -7.28 6.60 -25.73
C THR A 192 -7.79 5.80 -26.94
N GLN A 193 -8.82 4.97 -26.74
CA GLN A 193 -9.41 4.11 -27.77
C GLN A 193 -10.55 4.78 -28.57
N SER A 194 -11.10 5.90 -28.10
CA SER A 194 -12.24 6.58 -28.73
C SER A 194 -11.88 7.27 -30.05
N GLU A 195 -12.72 7.07 -31.06
CA GLU A 195 -12.62 7.75 -32.37
C GLU A 195 -13.03 9.23 -32.32
N LEU A 196 -13.85 9.64 -31.34
CA LEU A 196 -14.30 11.03 -31.15
C LEU A 196 -13.21 11.90 -30.50
N ASN A 197 -12.50 11.35 -29.51
CA ASN A 197 -11.34 11.97 -28.87
C ASN A 197 -10.05 11.50 -29.55
N LYS A 198 -9.90 11.84 -30.83
CA LYS A 198 -8.75 11.44 -31.68
C LYS A 198 -7.41 11.70 -30.97
N ARG A 199 -6.83 10.64 -30.40
CA ARG A 199 -5.43 10.53 -29.93
C ARG A 199 -5.05 11.43 -28.76
N LEU A 200 -5.91 11.61 -27.75
CA LEU A 200 -5.45 12.15 -26.47
C LEU A 200 -4.70 11.07 -25.68
N ASN A 201 -3.39 11.21 -25.57
CA ASN A 201 -2.54 10.33 -24.77
C ASN A 201 -2.49 10.87 -23.32
N ARG A 202 -2.72 10.04 -22.32
CA ARG A 202 -2.83 10.49 -20.93
C ARG A 202 -1.73 9.90 -20.05
N LEU A 203 -0.97 10.74 -19.35
CA LEU A 203 -0.19 10.32 -18.20
C LEU A 203 -1.14 10.28 -17.01
N ILE A 204 -1.36 9.10 -16.44
CA ILE A 204 -2.21 8.94 -15.26
C ILE A 204 -1.33 9.02 -14.02
N VAL A 205 -1.67 9.96 -13.14
CA VAL A 205 -1.00 10.17 -11.87
C VAL A 205 -2.03 10.04 -10.77
N GLU A 206 -1.86 9.05 -9.89
CA GLU A 206 -2.79 8.72 -8.83
C GLU A 206 -2.20 9.09 -7.48
N ALA A 207 -3.03 9.35 -6.48
CA ALA A 207 -2.62 9.52 -5.10
C ALA A 207 -3.60 8.83 -4.17
N ASP A 208 -3.06 8.03 -3.25
CA ASP A 208 -3.81 7.37 -2.20
C ASP A 208 -3.53 8.03 -0.86
N ALA A 209 -4.46 8.86 -0.40
CA ALA A 209 -4.41 9.49 0.92
C ALA A 209 -5.21 8.72 1.98
N SER A 210 -5.65 7.49 1.69
CA SER A 210 -6.35 6.65 2.67
C SER A 210 -5.40 6.12 3.74
N VAL A 211 -5.91 6.04 4.97
CA VAL A 211 -5.15 5.56 6.14
C VAL A 211 -5.17 4.02 6.15
N GLY A 212 -4.00 3.42 6.30
CA GLY A 212 -3.87 1.96 6.43
C GLY A 212 -4.58 1.43 7.68
N ASP A 213 -5.21 0.26 7.60
CA ASP A 213 -5.96 -0.39 8.70
C ASP A 213 -7.11 0.41 9.36
N GLU A 214 -7.46 1.59 8.85
CA GLU A 214 -8.52 2.45 9.40
C GLU A 214 -9.55 2.96 8.38
N ALA A 215 -9.58 2.42 7.15
CA ALA A 215 -10.46 2.98 6.11
C ALA A 215 -11.96 2.84 6.47
N PHE A 216 -12.34 1.75 7.14
CA PHE A 216 -13.70 1.56 7.68
C PHE A 216 -13.96 2.28 9.01
N ALA A 217 -12.97 2.98 9.59
CA ALA A 217 -13.20 3.87 10.71
C ALA A 217 -14.09 5.06 10.30
N LEU A 218 -14.28 5.31 8.99
CA LEU A 218 -15.17 6.31 8.40
C LEU A 218 -15.00 7.74 8.95
N GLY A 219 -13.88 7.99 9.63
CA GLY A 219 -13.43 9.19 10.31
C GLY A 219 -14.42 9.86 11.28
N GLY A 220 -13.91 10.30 12.44
CA GLY A 220 -14.66 11.04 13.46
C GLY A 220 -14.73 12.55 13.20
N VAL A 221 -15.67 13.24 13.87
CA VAL A 221 -15.95 14.70 13.73
C VAL A 221 -14.76 15.61 14.15
N ASP A 222 -13.75 15.07 14.84
CA ASP A 222 -12.62 15.80 15.42
C ASP A 222 -11.35 15.80 14.56
N GLU A 223 -11.43 15.36 13.30
CA GLU A 223 -10.25 15.17 12.43
C GLU A 223 -9.69 16.48 11.85
N ASN A 224 -8.60 16.94 12.47
CA ASN A 224 -7.55 17.63 11.73
C ASN A 224 -6.95 16.65 10.71
N ASP A 225 -6.47 17.14 9.56
CA ASP A 225 -5.79 16.37 8.50
C ASP A 225 -4.55 15.57 8.96
N GLU A 226 -4.19 15.59 10.25
CA GLU A 226 -3.03 14.93 10.86
C GLU A 226 -3.03 13.40 10.73
N TYR A 227 -4.17 12.77 10.42
CA TYR A 227 -4.29 11.32 10.33
C TYR A 227 -4.22 10.77 8.90
N ASN A 228 -4.21 11.61 7.86
CA ASN A 228 -4.10 11.10 6.49
C ASN A 228 -2.67 10.64 6.19
N ASP A 229 -2.55 9.48 5.54
CA ASP A 229 -1.28 8.89 5.08
C ASP A 229 -0.49 9.80 4.14
N LEU A 230 -1.20 10.63 3.39
CA LEU A 230 -0.66 11.71 2.56
C LEU A 230 -1.45 12.97 2.84
N SER A 231 -0.76 14.06 3.16
CA SER A 231 -1.40 15.36 3.26
C SER A 231 -1.87 15.82 1.89
N PHE A 232 -2.97 16.57 1.84
CA PHE A 232 -3.43 17.19 0.60
C PHE A 232 -2.36 18.10 -0.04
N TRP A 233 -1.51 18.70 0.81
CA TRP A 233 -0.39 19.54 0.38
C TRP A 233 0.67 18.76 -0.38
N ASP A 234 1.09 17.62 0.18
CA ASP A 234 2.07 16.73 -0.43
C ASP A 234 1.60 16.23 -1.80
N VAL A 235 0.34 15.77 -1.86
CA VAL A 235 -0.27 15.31 -3.10
C VAL A 235 -0.30 16.42 -4.15
N SER A 236 -0.73 17.62 -3.76
CA SER A 236 -0.84 18.76 -4.68
C SER A 236 0.51 19.17 -5.25
N GLN A 237 1.54 19.24 -4.40
CA GLN A 237 2.91 19.54 -4.82
C GLN A 237 3.47 18.43 -5.71
N GLY A 238 3.23 17.16 -5.36
CA GLY A 238 3.67 16.02 -6.15
C GLY A 238 3.05 15.99 -7.54
N PHE A 239 1.75 16.24 -7.66
CA PHE A 239 1.08 16.36 -8.96
C PHE A 239 1.68 17.49 -9.81
N ALA A 240 1.90 18.66 -9.22
CA ALA A 240 2.51 19.79 -9.92
C ALA A 240 3.93 19.46 -10.41
N MET A 241 4.73 18.77 -9.60
CA MET A 241 6.09 18.37 -9.98
C MET A 241 6.11 17.39 -11.14
N ILE A 242 5.27 16.34 -11.10
CA ILE A 242 5.19 15.39 -12.22
C ILE A 242 4.74 16.08 -13.51
N GLU A 243 3.78 17.00 -13.44
CA GLU A 243 3.34 17.75 -14.61
C GLU A 243 4.46 18.65 -15.16
N ASN A 244 5.20 19.34 -14.29
CA ASN A 244 6.33 20.17 -14.68
C ASN A 244 7.45 19.33 -15.34
N ILE A 245 7.76 18.15 -14.79
CA ILE A 245 8.73 17.21 -15.37
C ILE A 245 8.23 16.74 -16.75
N ALA A 246 6.95 16.36 -16.86
CA ALA A 246 6.36 15.87 -18.11
C ALA A 246 6.40 16.92 -19.24
N LEU A 247 6.21 18.20 -18.89
CA LEU A 247 6.32 19.32 -19.82
C LEU A 247 7.79 19.61 -20.20
N LYS A 248 8.69 19.65 -19.20
CA LYS A 248 10.13 19.91 -19.39
C LYS A 248 10.79 18.87 -20.27
N GLU A 249 10.45 17.60 -20.08
CA GLU A 249 10.98 16.48 -20.89
C GLU A 249 10.24 16.32 -22.23
N GLY A 250 9.17 17.09 -22.44
CA GLY A 250 8.39 17.03 -23.67
C GLY A 250 7.70 15.69 -23.89
N VAL A 251 7.41 14.97 -22.80
CA VAL A 251 6.56 13.77 -22.77
C VAL A 251 5.13 14.15 -23.11
N VAL A 252 4.65 15.27 -22.53
CA VAL A 252 3.33 15.82 -22.77
C VAL A 252 3.42 16.97 -23.79
N LYS A 253 2.92 16.74 -25.02
CA LYS A 253 2.83 17.75 -26.10
C LYS A 253 1.53 17.57 -26.90
N ASP A 254 1.00 18.69 -27.43
CA ASP A 254 -0.12 18.94 -28.39
C ASP A 254 -1.40 18.10 -28.26
N ARG A 255 -1.30 16.79 -28.04
CA ARG A 255 -2.36 15.81 -27.86
C ARG A 255 -2.10 14.87 -26.69
N SER A 256 -1.34 15.33 -25.71
CA SER A 256 -1.09 14.56 -24.49
C SER A 256 -1.47 15.40 -23.29
N GLN A 257 -1.82 14.74 -22.19
CA GLN A 257 -2.26 15.42 -20.98
C GLN A 257 -1.89 14.63 -19.73
N VAL A 258 -1.65 15.33 -18.62
CA VAL A 258 -1.61 14.70 -17.29
C VAL A 258 -3.03 14.70 -16.72
N THR A 259 -3.48 13.54 -16.25
CA THR A 259 -4.75 13.36 -15.54
C THR A 259 -4.43 12.90 -14.13
N THR A 260 -4.88 13.66 -13.14
CA THR A 260 -4.64 13.33 -11.74
C THR A 260 -5.87 12.66 -11.12
N VAL A 261 -5.65 11.69 -10.24
CA VAL A 261 -6.72 10.99 -9.52
C VAL A 261 -6.36 10.94 -8.04
N LEU A 262 -7.19 11.51 -7.18
CA LEU A 262 -6.99 11.55 -5.74
C LEU A 262 -8.06 10.71 -5.04
N LEU A 263 -7.63 9.73 -4.23
CA LEU A 263 -8.49 9.07 -3.25
C LEU A 263 -8.32 9.77 -1.90
N ALA A 264 -9.36 10.46 -1.43
CA ALA A 264 -9.31 11.19 -0.17
C ALA A 264 -10.70 11.33 0.47
N ASN A 265 -10.71 11.67 1.76
CA ASN A 265 -11.94 12.04 2.44
C ASN A 265 -12.42 13.43 1.97
N GLN A 266 -13.54 13.49 1.24
CA GLN A 266 -14.10 14.77 0.76
C GLN A 266 -14.54 15.72 1.88
N THR A 267 -14.80 15.18 3.07
CA THR A 267 -15.27 15.93 4.24
C THR A 267 -14.13 16.45 5.12
N SER A 268 -12.87 16.15 4.80
CA SER A 268 -11.74 16.63 5.59
C SER A 268 -11.71 18.16 5.59
N LYS A 269 -11.43 18.73 6.78
CA LYS A 269 -11.39 20.18 6.99
C LYS A 269 -9.98 20.68 6.74
N LEU A 270 -9.84 21.51 5.71
CA LEU A 270 -8.62 22.22 5.43
C LEU A 270 -8.65 23.56 6.15
N VAL A 271 -7.63 23.81 6.98
CA VAL A 271 -7.39 25.12 7.60
C VAL A 271 -6.58 25.97 6.62
N SER A 272 -7.14 27.11 6.21
CA SER A 272 -6.40 28.09 5.41
C SER A 272 -5.41 28.88 6.27
N GLY A 273 -4.43 29.54 5.65
CA GLY A 273 -3.49 30.42 6.37
C GLY A 273 -4.13 31.60 7.11
N ASN A 274 -5.41 31.87 6.86
CA ASN A 274 -6.21 32.86 7.57
C ASN A 274 -7.13 32.21 8.63
N GLU A 275 -6.85 30.98 9.07
CA GLU A 275 -7.63 30.19 10.04
C GLU A 275 -9.07 29.83 9.63
N ASN A 276 -9.50 30.22 8.43
CA ASN A 276 -10.79 29.75 7.90
C ASN A 276 -10.72 28.26 7.58
N THR A 277 -11.71 27.50 8.06
CA THR A 277 -11.87 26.07 7.77
C THR A 277 -12.82 25.87 6.59
N TYR A 278 -12.40 25.14 5.57
CA TYR A 278 -13.24 24.73 4.44
C TYR A 278 -13.15 23.22 4.28
N THR A 279 -14.22 22.55 3.84
CA THR A 279 -14.10 21.14 3.45
C THR A 279 -13.33 21.02 2.13
N LEU A 280 -12.68 19.89 1.87
CA LEU A 280 -12.03 19.63 0.58
C LEU A 280 -13.01 19.84 -0.59
N LYS A 281 -14.26 19.38 -0.42
CA LYS A 281 -15.34 19.57 -1.38
C LYS A 281 -15.73 21.04 -1.58
N ASP A 282 -15.89 21.80 -0.50
CA ASP A 282 -16.21 23.23 -0.59
C ASP A 282 -15.05 24.00 -1.20
N ARG A 283 -13.81 23.62 -0.85
CA ARG A 283 -12.61 24.18 -1.46
C ARG A 283 -12.64 23.97 -2.95
N ILE A 284 -12.82 22.74 -3.43
CA ILE A 284 -12.89 22.40 -4.86
C ILE A 284 -14.01 23.18 -5.57
N ARG A 285 -15.18 23.36 -4.93
CA ARG A 285 -16.35 24.02 -5.53
C ARG A 285 -16.32 25.56 -5.50
N HIS A 286 -15.70 26.20 -4.51
CA HIS A 286 -15.92 27.63 -4.21
C HIS A 286 -14.74 28.57 -4.50
N MET A 287 -13.62 28.08 -5.04
CA MET A 287 -12.44 28.92 -5.33
C MET A 287 -12.24 29.27 -6.81
N ALA A 288 -13.30 29.28 -7.61
CA ALA A 288 -13.36 30.06 -8.85
C ALA A 288 -14.10 31.37 -8.55
N PRO A 289 -13.58 32.61 -8.73
CA PRO A 289 -12.29 33.11 -9.22
C PRO A 289 -11.72 34.29 -8.35
N LEU A 290 -11.70 34.18 -7.02
CA LEU A 290 -11.55 35.36 -6.13
C LEU A 290 -10.14 35.69 -5.60
N PHE A 291 -9.09 34.96 -5.99
CA PHE A 291 -7.73 35.18 -5.46
C PHE A 291 -6.79 35.79 -6.50
N PHE A 292 -6.98 37.08 -6.81
CA PHE A 292 -6.08 37.85 -7.70
C PHE A 292 -5.19 38.86 -6.95
N PHE A 293 -5.17 38.91 -5.61
CA PHE A 293 -4.63 40.10 -4.91
C PHE A 293 -3.65 39.94 -3.73
N PHE A 294 -3.06 38.77 -3.44
CA PHE A 294 -1.99 38.71 -2.42
C PHE A 294 -0.68 38.06 -2.92
N PHE A 295 0.36 38.90 -2.96
CA PHE A 295 1.61 38.74 -3.71
C PHE A 295 2.74 38.03 -2.94
N PHE A 296 2.44 37.13 -1.98
CA PHE A 296 3.48 36.41 -1.22
C PHE A 296 3.26 34.88 -1.07
N LEU A 297 2.26 34.31 -1.75
CA LEU A 297 1.97 32.86 -1.81
C LEU A 297 1.94 32.35 -3.28
N ILE A 298 2.86 32.80 -4.13
CA ILE A 298 2.78 32.54 -5.57
C ILE A 298 2.97 31.06 -5.93
N GLU A 299 3.83 30.31 -5.24
CA GLU A 299 3.98 28.85 -5.50
C GLU A 299 2.83 28.01 -4.93
N ILE A 300 2.35 28.38 -3.74
CA ILE A 300 1.29 27.65 -3.03
C ILE A 300 -0.07 27.87 -3.71
N CYS A 301 -0.39 29.09 -4.13
CA CYS A 301 -1.61 29.38 -4.88
C CYS A 301 -1.59 28.75 -6.28
N PHE A 302 -0.43 28.62 -6.93
CA PHE A 302 -0.36 28.02 -8.28
C PHE A 302 -0.67 26.52 -8.27
N CYS A 303 -0.16 25.79 -7.28
CA CYS A 303 -0.44 24.35 -7.12
C CYS A 303 -1.93 24.09 -6.77
N LEU A 304 -2.51 24.91 -5.89
CA LEU A 304 -3.91 24.79 -5.48
C LEU A 304 -4.90 25.24 -6.55
N HIS A 305 -4.58 26.30 -7.30
CA HIS A 305 -5.41 26.79 -8.40
C HIS A 305 -5.46 25.79 -9.57
N LYS A 306 -4.39 25.00 -9.77
CA LYS A 306 -4.36 23.95 -10.79
C LYS A 306 -5.36 22.82 -10.51
N PHE A 307 -5.54 22.40 -9.26
CA PHE A 307 -6.49 21.33 -8.91
C PHE A 307 -7.96 21.74 -9.11
N GLN A 308 -8.27 23.04 -9.15
CA GLN A 308 -9.64 23.53 -9.26
C GLN A 308 -10.06 23.99 -10.65
N ASN A 309 -9.12 24.47 -11.47
CA ASN A 309 -9.44 25.06 -12.77
C ASN A 309 -9.14 24.16 -13.97
N ASN A 310 -8.62 22.97 -13.73
CA ASN A 310 -8.43 21.97 -14.78
C ASN A 310 -9.56 20.95 -14.74
N ALA A 311 -10.29 20.80 -15.85
CA ALA A 311 -11.22 19.71 -16.13
C ALA A 311 -10.52 18.33 -16.24
N LYS A 312 -9.46 18.12 -15.47
CA LYS A 312 -8.44 17.07 -15.67
C LYS A 312 -8.22 16.21 -14.42
N ASP A 313 -8.80 16.61 -13.30
CA ASP A 313 -8.56 16.02 -11.99
C ASP A 313 -9.81 15.28 -11.51
N ILE A 314 -9.62 14.10 -10.92
CA ILE A 314 -10.68 13.20 -10.48
C ILE A 314 -10.52 12.94 -8.98
N LEU A 315 -11.56 13.18 -8.20
CA LEU A 315 -11.61 12.93 -6.78
C LEU A 315 -12.52 11.73 -6.49
N ILE A 316 -11.93 10.69 -5.92
CA ILE A 316 -12.63 9.52 -5.41
C ILE A 316 -12.90 9.75 -3.92
N ASP A 317 -14.17 9.71 -3.52
CA ASP A 317 -14.57 9.74 -2.11
C ASP A 317 -14.18 8.41 -1.44
N ALA A 318 -13.38 8.49 -0.38
CA ALA A 318 -12.99 7.31 0.39
C ALA A 318 -14.17 6.72 1.20
N LYS A 319 -15.05 7.55 1.79
CA LYS A 319 -16.06 7.08 2.76
C LYS A 319 -17.30 6.52 2.08
N LYS A 320 -17.79 7.21 1.05
CA LYS A 320 -19.06 6.88 0.38
C LYS A 320 -19.14 5.42 -0.14
N PRO A 321 -18.17 4.89 -0.90
CA PRO A 321 -18.25 3.51 -1.44
C PRO A 321 -18.22 2.44 -0.34
N LEU A 322 -17.46 2.67 0.75
CA LEU A 322 -17.42 1.77 1.89
C LEU A 322 -18.77 1.75 2.62
N LEU A 323 -19.34 2.92 2.88
CA LEU A 323 -20.65 3.06 3.52
C LEU A 323 -21.77 2.43 2.67
N GLN A 324 -21.75 2.66 1.36
CA GLN A 324 -22.72 2.06 0.43
C GLN A 324 -22.65 0.53 0.46
N THR A 325 -21.44 -0.04 0.57
CA THR A 325 -21.25 -1.50 0.69
C THR A 325 -21.89 -2.04 1.96
N ILE A 326 -21.68 -1.38 3.10
CA ILE A 326 -22.29 -1.73 4.39
C ILE A 326 -23.82 -1.62 4.30
N LEU A 327 -24.34 -0.51 3.77
CA LEU A 327 -25.78 -0.27 3.64
C LEU A 327 -26.46 -1.31 2.75
N ASN A 328 -25.90 -1.63 1.59
CA ASN A 328 -26.42 -2.65 0.69
C ASN A 328 -26.52 -4.02 1.38
N TRP A 329 -25.50 -4.39 2.14
CA TRP A 329 -25.51 -5.64 2.92
C TRP A 329 -26.55 -5.61 4.04
N LEU A 330 -26.66 -4.50 4.78
CA LEU A 330 -27.63 -4.32 5.85
C LEU A 330 -29.07 -4.39 5.33
N GLU A 331 -29.36 -3.74 4.21
CA GLU A 331 -30.68 -3.78 3.56
C GLU A 331 -31.02 -5.19 3.06
N HIS A 332 -30.05 -5.93 2.55
CA HIS A 332 -30.24 -7.33 2.18
C HIS A 332 -30.47 -8.23 3.40
N SER A 333 -29.79 -7.94 4.51
CA SER A 333 -29.85 -8.72 5.74
C SER A 333 -31.13 -8.50 6.55
N ASN A 334 -31.70 -7.30 6.49
CA ASN A 334 -32.83 -6.91 7.33
C ASN A 334 -34.20 -7.05 6.64
N ARG A 335 -34.29 -7.72 5.49
CA ARG A 335 -35.57 -7.93 4.77
C ARG A 335 -36.62 -8.69 5.59
N GLN A 336 -36.24 -9.33 6.70
CA GLN A 336 -37.13 -10.17 7.51
C GLN A 336 -37.57 -9.53 8.83
N ASN A 337 -36.79 -8.66 9.46
CA ASN A 337 -37.06 -8.20 10.84
C ASN A 337 -37.69 -6.81 10.95
N GLY A 338 -37.70 -6.03 9.87
CA GLY A 338 -38.36 -4.71 9.80
C GLY A 338 -37.77 -3.63 10.73
N THR A 339 -36.84 -3.99 11.61
CA THR A 339 -36.19 -3.09 12.58
C THR A 339 -34.79 -2.75 12.10
N LYS A 340 -34.49 -1.46 11.87
CA LYS A 340 -33.18 -1.00 11.40
C LYS A 340 -32.16 -0.97 12.55
N GLN A 341 -31.80 -2.14 13.05
CA GLN A 341 -30.81 -2.32 14.11
C GLN A 341 -29.68 -3.23 13.63
N VAL A 342 -28.45 -2.90 13.99
CA VAL A 342 -27.25 -3.71 13.71
C VAL A 342 -26.40 -3.81 14.96
N LEU A 343 -25.84 -4.99 15.22
CA LEU A 343 -24.85 -5.20 16.26
C LEU A 343 -23.47 -4.90 15.68
N LEU A 344 -22.65 -4.12 16.39
CA LEU A 344 -21.27 -3.88 16.04
C LEU A 344 -20.37 -4.48 17.11
N ASP A 345 -19.50 -5.39 16.69
CA ASP A 345 -18.41 -5.90 17.51
C ASP A 345 -17.11 -5.18 17.12
N THR A 346 -16.65 -4.33 18.03
CA THR A 346 -15.38 -3.60 17.90
C THR A 346 -14.75 -3.39 19.27
N SER A 347 -13.42 -3.48 19.34
CA SER A 347 -12.65 -3.11 20.55
C SER A 347 -12.37 -1.60 20.63
N ASN A 348 -12.65 -0.85 19.56
CA ASN A 348 -12.30 0.56 19.46
C ASN A 348 -13.54 1.45 19.60
N PRO A 349 -13.63 2.26 20.67
CA PRO A 349 -14.78 3.13 20.89
C PRO A 349 -14.90 4.23 19.83
N SER A 350 -13.79 4.64 19.20
CA SER A 350 -13.82 5.63 18.12
C SER A 350 -14.50 5.04 16.89
N TYR A 351 -14.18 3.79 16.51
CA TYR A 351 -14.81 3.13 15.36
C TYR A 351 -16.31 2.92 15.58
N PHE A 352 -16.70 2.56 16.80
CA PHE A 352 -18.11 2.45 17.16
C PHE A 352 -18.85 3.77 16.92
N ARG A 353 -18.32 4.88 17.43
CA ARG A 353 -18.93 6.21 17.27
C ARG A 353 -19.02 6.61 15.79
N SER A 354 -17.94 6.42 15.03
CA SER A 354 -17.91 6.83 13.63
C SER A 354 -18.89 6.02 12.77
N ILE A 355 -18.93 4.70 12.92
CA ILE A 355 -19.89 3.84 12.18
C ILE A 355 -21.33 4.17 12.61
N ALA A 356 -21.57 4.36 13.92
CA ALA A 356 -22.89 4.75 14.41
C ALA A 356 -23.36 6.10 13.84
N GLN A 357 -22.48 7.09 13.81
CA GLN A 357 -22.76 8.40 13.22
C GLN A 357 -22.97 8.32 11.70
N ALA A 358 -22.19 7.52 10.98
CA ALA A 358 -22.32 7.35 9.54
C ALA A 358 -23.63 6.65 9.13
N LEU A 359 -24.10 5.70 9.95
CA LEU A 359 -25.32 4.93 9.68
C LEU A 359 -26.61 5.63 10.18
N ALA A 360 -26.52 6.52 11.17
CA ALA A 360 -27.68 7.21 11.74
C ALA A 360 -28.54 8.00 10.72
N PRO A 361 -27.97 8.75 9.75
CA PRO A 361 -28.74 9.44 8.71
C PRO A 361 -29.61 8.52 7.85
N TYR A 362 -29.25 7.24 7.74
CA TYR A 362 -29.98 6.23 6.97
C TYR A 362 -31.04 5.50 7.83
N GLY A 363 -31.21 5.92 9.08
CA GLY A 363 -32.18 5.40 10.05
C GLY A 363 -31.75 4.11 10.75
N TRP A 364 -30.46 3.77 10.70
CA TRP A 364 -29.91 2.59 11.37
C TRP A 364 -29.44 2.94 12.79
N THR A 365 -29.81 2.10 13.75
CA THR A 365 -29.29 2.15 15.12
C THR A 365 -28.22 1.10 15.31
N VAL A 366 -27.01 1.54 15.67
CA VAL A 366 -25.88 0.64 15.96
C VAL A 366 -25.87 0.34 17.46
N LEU A 367 -25.84 -0.94 17.81
CA LEU A 367 -25.79 -1.42 19.19
C LEU A 367 -24.44 -2.10 19.42
N ASP A 368 -23.84 -1.89 20.59
CA ASP A 368 -22.61 -2.59 20.98
C ASP A 368 -22.91 -4.08 21.21
N PHE A 369 -22.16 -4.96 20.54
CA PHE A 369 -22.38 -6.39 20.63
C PHE A 369 -22.19 -6.93 22.05
N VAL A 370 -21.15 -6.47 22.76
CA VAL A 370 -20.80 -6.94 24.11
C VAL A 370 -21.87 -6.51 25.11
N GLU A 371 -22.30 -5.25 25.04
CA GLU A 371 -23.37 -4.72 25.90
C GLU A 371 -24.71 -5.43 25.63
N TYR A 372 -25.04 -5.61 24.35
CA TYR A 372 -26.27 -6.31 23.95
C TYR A 372 -26.26 -7.77 24.41
N TYR A 373 -25.15 -8.48 24.22
CA TYR A 373 -25.01 -9.88 24.62
C TYR A 373 -25.13 -10.05 26.13
N ASN A 374 -24.46 -9.20 26.91
CA ASN A 374 -24.51 -9.27 28.37
C ASN A 374 -25.91 -8.98 28.92
N SER A 375 -26.63 -8.02 28.33
CA SER A 375 -27.98 -7.66 28.73
C SER A 375 -29.00 -8.77 28.45
N ASN A 376 -28.80 -9.53 27.36
CA ASN A 376 -29.72 -10.59 26.91
C ASN A 376 -29.27 -12.01 27.31
N LYS A 377 -28.16 -12.14 28.04
CA LYS A 377 -27.61 -13.44 28.46
C LYS A 377 -28.62 -14.30 29.25
N HIS A 378 -29.53 -13.65 29.97
CA HIS A 378 -30.53 -14.32 30.82
C HIS A 378 -31.87 -14.58 30.11
N THR A 379 -32.17 -13.89 29.00
CA THR A 379 -33.47 -13.98 28.33
C THR A 379 -33.56 -15.16 27.36
N HIS A 380 -32.43 -15.82 27.05
CA HIS A 380 -32.31 -16.85 26.00
C HIS A 380 -32.86 -16.38 24.64
N GLU A 381 -33.01 -15.06 24.45
CA GLU A 381 -33.60 -14.48 23.27
C GLU A 381 -32.66 -14.67 22.09
N CYS A 382 -33.24 -14.99 20.94
CA CYS A 382 -32.46 -15.31 19.76
C CYS A 382 -31.74 -14.04 19.26
N ILE A 383 -30.44 -14.11 18.97
CA ILE A 383 -29.76 -13.00 18.29
C ILE A 383 -30.23 -13.01 16.84
N ASP A 384 -31.23 -12.20 16.55
CA ASP A 384 -31.86 -12.08 15.22
C ASP A 384 -31.28 -10.92 14.40
N LYS A 385 -30.43 -10.09 14.99
CA LYS A 385 -29.89 -8.87 14.38
C LYS A 385 -28.64 -9.17 13.55
N PRO A 386 -28.43 -8.46 12.42
CA PRO A 386 -27.18 -8.53 11.68
C PRO A 386 -26.01 -8.06 12.54
N LEU A 387 -24.87 -8.73 12.42
CA LEU A 387 -23.63 -8.43 13.11
C LEU A 387 -22.58 -7.89 12.14
N LEU A 388 -22.00 -6.75 12.48
CA LEU A 388 -20.82 -6.18 11.85
C LEU A 388 -19.62 -6.45 12.75
N ILE A 389 -18.52 -6.97 12.20
CA ILE A 389 -17.25 -7.15 12.92
C ILE A 389 -16.24 -6.18 12.33
N TYR A 390 -15.69 -5.29 13.15
CA TYR A 390 -14.61 -4.40 12.75
C TYR A 390 -13.65 -4.11 13.91
N GLN A 391 -12.40 -4.53 13.78
CA GLN A 391 -11.37 -4.42 14.81
C GLN A 391 -10.20 -3.55 14.33
N ASN A 392 -9.29 -3.17 15.23
CA ASN A 392 -8.14 -2.30 14.95
C ASN A 392 -7.19 -2.79 13.83
N THR A 393 -7.23 -4.08 13.51
CA THR A 393 -6.45 -4.63 12.39
C THR A 393 -7.30 -5.61 11.63
N THR A 394 -7.00 -5.73 10.33
CA THR A 394 -7.64 -6.70 9.47
C THR A 394 -7.59 -8.14 10.03
N PHE A 395 -6.45 -8.55 10.58
CA PHE A 395 -6.30 -9.90 11.14
C PHE A 395 -7.12 -10.10 12.42
N ALA A 396 -7.24 -9.07 13.26
CA ALA A 396 -8.08 -9.13 14.45
C ALA A 396 -9.57 -9.32 14.08
N SER A 397 -10.06 -8.62 13.05
CA SER A 397 -11.45 -8.82 12.57
C SER A 397 -11.70 -10.28 12.16
N VAL A 398 -10.76 -10.89 11.43
CA VAL A 398 -10.86 -12.29 10.98
C VAL A 398 -10.73 -13.29 12.15
N ASP A 399 -9.87 -13.03 13.12
CA ASP A 399 -9.72 -13.89 14.29
C ASP A 399 -10.92 -13.79 15.26
N THR A 400 -11.58 -12.63 15.33
CA THR A 400 -12.87 -12.50 16.04
C THR A 400 -13.95 -13.33 15.36
N LEU A 401 -14.05 -13.29 14.03
CA LEU A 401 -14.96 -14.18 13.29
C LEU A 401 -14.69 -15.66 13.62
N ARG A 402 -13.42 -16.08 13.57
CA ARG A 402 -13.03 -17.46 13.93
C ARG A 402 -13.51 -17.82 15.35
N SER A 403 -13.37 -16.89 16.29
CA SER A 403 -13.79 -17.08 17.67
C SER A 403 -15.30 -17.25 17.78
N PHE A 404 -16.09 -16.48 17.02
CA PHE A 404 -17.55 -16.64 16.96
C PHE A 404 -17.99 -17.97 16.34
N ILE A 405 -17.31 -18.43 15.28
CA ILE A 405 -17.58 -19.75 14.69
C ILE A 405 -17.29 -20.86 15.70
N LYS A 406 -16.14 -20.81 16.37
CA LYS A 406 -15.76 -21.80 17.40
C LYS A 406 -16.73 -21.84 18.59
N ALA A 407 -17.20 -20.67 19.02
CA ALA A 407 -18.18 -20.56 20.09
C ALA A 407 -19.59 -21.02 19.66
N GLY A 408 -19.79 -21.34 18.38
CA GLY A 408 -21.04 -21.90 17.87
C GLY A 408 -22.14 -20.87 17.67
N TYR A 409 -21.82 -19.57 17.58
CA TYR A 409 -22.81 -18.51 17.35
C TYR A 409 -23.57 -18.69 16.03
N PHE A 410 -22.98 -19.36 15.05
CA PHE A 410 -23.63 -19.65 13.77
C PHE A 410 -24.25 -21.06 13.72
N SER A 411 -24.05 -21.91 14.72
CA SER A 411 -24.50 -23.31 14.65
C SER A 411 -26.01 -23.45 14.86
N SER A 412 -26.67 -24.20 13.98
CA SER A 412 -28.10 -24.57 14.11
C SER A 412 -28.43 -25.36 15.40
N ARG A 413 -27.40 -25.91 16.07
CA ARG A 413 -27.56 -26.58 17.38
C ARG A 413 -27.90 -25.59 18.49
N HIS A 414 -27.51 -24.32 18.35
CA HIS A 414 -27.97 -23.24 19.22
C HIS A 414 -29.27 -22.67 18.65
N LYS A 415 -30.41 -23.12 19.17
CA LYS A 415 -31.76 -22.62 18.78
C LYS A 415 -31.90 -21.09 18.92
N SER A 416 -31.04 -20.45 19.71
CA SER A 416 -31.01 -19.01 19.98
C SER A 416 -30.13 -18.20 19.01
N CYS A 417 -29.45 -18.77 18.02
CA CYS A 417 -28.61 -17.96 17.12
C CYS A 417 -28.61 -18.44 15.66
N ALA A 418 -29.48 -19.38 15.30
CA ALA A 418 -29.41 -20.11 14.03
C ALA A 418 -29.54 -19.24 12.75
N ASN A 419 -29.92 -17.97 12.87
CA ASN A 419 -30.15 -17.06 11.74
C ASN A 419 -29.23 -15.82 11.73
N MET A 420 -28.21 -15.78 12.60
CA MET A 420 -27.32 -14.62 12.70
C MET A 420 -26.53 -14.44 11.41
N ARG A 421 -26.67 -13.26 10.78
CA ARG A 421 -25.88 -12.86 9.61
C ARG A 421 -24.70 -11.99 10.05
N CYS A 422 -23.52 -12.28 9.54
CA CYS A 422 -22.28 -11.62 9.89
C CYS A 422 -21.65 -10.92 8.68
N PHE A 423 -21.11 -9.74 8.90
CA PHE A 423 -20.32 -9.00 7.93
C PHE A 423 -18.97 -8.60 8.53
N VAL A 424 -17.90 -9.03 7.91
CA VAL A 424 -16.54 -8.71 8.37
C VAL A 424 -15.97 -7.58 7.55
N LEU A 425 -15.56 -6.50 8.22
CA LEU A 425 -14.86 -5.38 7.62
C LEU A 425 -13.35 -5.57 7.74
N MET A 426 -12.65 -5.47 6.61
CA MET A 426 -11.22 -5.67 6.49
C MET A 426 -10.61 -4.51 5.68
N ASP A 427 -9.47 -4.00 6.10
CA ASP A 427 -8.82 -2.91 5.36
C ASP A 427 -7.79 -3.43 4.35
N ASP A 428 -7.12 -4.52 4.70
CA ASP A 428 -6.03 -5.11 3.95
C ASP A 428 -6.45 -6.40 3.20
N TYR A 429 -6.14 -6.48 1.92
CA TYR A 429 -6.43 -7.64 1.07
C TYR A 429 -5.86 -8.96 1.61
N ARG A 430 -4.76 -8.94 2.38
CA ARG A 430 -4.19 -10.16 2.98
C ARG A 430 -5.16 -10.83 3.95
N GLY A 431 -6.08 -10.05 4.52
CA GLY A 431 -7.19 -10.56 5.32
C GLY A 431 -8.09 -11.52 4.55
N ILE A 432 -8.26 -11.32 3.24
CA ILE A 432 -9.16 -12.12 2.40
C ILE A 432 -8.71 -13.58 2.37
N SER A 433 -7.41 -13.85 2.14
CA SER A 433 -6.91 -15.23 2.12
C SER A 433 -7.07 -15.91 3.49
N ARG A 434 -6.87 -15.16 4.58
CA ARG A 434 -7.05 -15.67 5.94
C ARG A 434 -8.53 -15.93 6.25
N PHE A 435 -9.42 -15.05 5.82
CA PHE A 435 -10.86 -15.19 5.92
C PHE A 435 -11.35 -16.43 5.17
N GLN A 436 -10.91 -16.62 3.92
CA GLN A 436 -11.22 -17.79 3.12
C GLN A 436 -10.71 -19.08 3.77
N GLN A 437 -9.50 -19.05 4.34
CA GLN A 437 -8.97 -20.18 5.11
C GLN A 437 -9.86 -20.50 6.31
N VAL A 438 -10.31 -19.49 7.08
CA VAL A 438 -11.25 -19.70 8.19
C VAL A 438 -12.55 -20.34 7.68
N LEU A 439 -13.15 -19.83 6.61
CA LEU A 439 -14.37 -20.42 6.07
C LEU A 439 -14.16 -21.86 5.60
N HIS A 440 -13.00 -22.17 5.03
CA HIS A 440 -12.64 -23.53 4.63
C HIS A 440 -12.47 -24.47 5.83
N ASP A 441 -11.74 -24.04 6.86
CA ASP A 441 -11.45 -24.83 8.06
C ASP A 441 -12.72 -25.21 8.84
N TYR A 442 -13.77 -24.38 8.76
CA TYR A 442 -15.05 -24.62 9.45
C TYR A 442 -16.20 -24.99 8.50
N LYS A 443 -15.90 -25.36 7.25
CA LYS A 443 -16.92 -25.67 6.24
C LYS A 443 -17.91 -26.73 6.71
N ASP A 444 -17.43 -27.83 7.31
CA ASP A 444 -18.32 -28.90 7.81
C ASP A 444 -19.28 -28.43 8.92
N MET A 445 -18.85 -27.45 9.72
CA MET A 445 -19.68 -26.85 10.76
C MET A 445 -20.74 -25.93 10.17
N MET A 446 -20.42 -25.29 9.03
CA MET A 446 -21.28 -24.35 8.32
C MET A 446 -22.25 -25.05 7.35
N ASP A 447 -21.86 -26.15 6.72
CA ASP A 447 -22.68 -26.92 5.77
C ASP A 447 -23.91 -27.56 6.45
N ILE A 448 -23.84 -27.83 7.77
CA ILE A 448 -24.99 -28.26 8.59
C ILE A 448 -26.09 -27.17 8.62
N ILE A 449 -25.73 -25.89 8.41
CA ILE A 449 -26.65 -24.74 8.41
C ILE A 449 -27.37 -24.58 7.07
N GLY A 450 -26.75 -24.99 5.95
CA GLY A 450 -27.25 -24.79 4.58
C GLY A 450 -28.22 -25.87 4.04
N SER A 451 -28.43 -26.97 4.78
CA SER A 451 -29.17 -28.15 4.29
C SER A 451 -30.70 -27.98 4.17
N ASN A 452 -31.27 -26.83 4.55
CA ASN A 452 -32.71 -26.52 4.43
C ASN A 452 -33.09 -25.70 3.18
N GLY A 453 -32.24 -25.63 2.14
CA GLY A 453 -32.64 -25.15 0.81
C GLY A 453 -32.64 -23.63 0.60
N SER A 454 -32.26 -22.83 1.58
CA SER A 454 -31.96 -21.39 1.41
C SER A 454 -30.46 -21.15 1.58
N THR A 455 -29.74 -21.18 0.46
CA THR A 455 -28.31 -20.87 0.31
C THR A 455 -28.02 -19.37 0.50
N GLY A 456 -28.45 -18.79 1.62
CA GLY A 456 -28.03 -17.45 2.01
C GLY A 456 -26.66 -17.54 2.67
N ASN A 457 -25.66 -16.83 2.14
CA ASN A 457 -24.38 -16.68 2.84
C ASN A 457 -24.63 -16.02 4.21
N TYR A 458 -24.42 -16.76 5.30
CA TYR A 458 -24.55 -16.23 6.66
C TYR A 458 -23.36 -15.35 7.04
N ILE A 459 -22.26 -15.40 6.29
CA ILE A 459 -21.04 -14.65 6.53
C ILE A 459 -20.61 -14.04 5.20
N ASP A 460 -20.62 -12.72 5.13
CA ASP A 460 -20.08 -11.93 4.03
C ASP A 460 -18.94 -11.03 4.54
N PHE A 461 -18.21 -10.39 3.63
CA PHE A 461 -17.12 -9.48 3.99
C PHE A 461 -17.01 -8.31 3.00
N ALA A 462 -16.33 -7.26 3.42
CA ALA A 462 -15.85 -6.19 2.55
C ALA A 462 -14.37 -5.90 2.84
N CYS A 463 -13.62 -5.61 1.77
CA CYS A 463 -12.21 -5.24 1.85
C CYS A 463 -12.01 -3.84 1.24
N SER A 464 -11.57 -2.86 2.04
CA SER A 464 -11.44 -1.47 1.57
C SER A 464 -10.37 -1.34 0.49
N SER A 465 -9.21 -2.00 0.63
CA SER A 465 -8.17 -1.98 -0.40
C SER A 465 -8.64 -2.51 -1.76
N GLN A 466 -9.51 -3.52 -1.76
CA GLN A 466 -10.10 -4.07 -2.99
C GLN A 466 -11.11 -3.10 -3.60
N ILE A 467 -11.97 -2.49 -2.79
CA ILE A 467 -12.97 -1.51 -3.25
C ILE A 467 -12.28 -0.29 -3.86
N TYR A 468 -11.26 0.25 -3.19
CA TYR A 468 -10.51 1.40 -3.67
C TYR A 468 -9.72 1.11 -4.94
N ASP A 469 -9.04 -0.04 -5.04
CA ASP A 469 -8.37 -0.41 -6.28
C ASP A 469 -9.35 -0.61 -7.44
N GLN A 470 -10.52 -1.18 -7.19
CA GLN A 470 -11.58 -1.28 -8.19
C GLN A 470 -12.01 0.10 -8.70
N LEU A 471 -12.12 1.11 -7.82
CA LEU A 471 -12.46 2.48 -8.22
C LEU A 471 -11.35 3.10 -9.07
N PHE A 472 -10.08 2.97 -8.67
CA PHE A 472 -8.96 3.40 -9.51
C PHE A 472 -8.96 2.68 -10.87
N ALA A 473 -9.19 1.36 -10.89
CA ALA A 473 -9.25 0.57 -12.11
C ALA A 473 -10.38 1.02 -13.04
N ASN A 474 -11.56 1.32 -12.47
CA ASN A 474 -12.70 1.85 -13.22
C ASN A 474 -12.39 3.23 -13.81
N VAL A 475 -11.79 4.13 -13.02
CA VAL A 475 -11.35 5.45 -13.52
C VAL A 475 -10.35 5.28 -14.67
N ARG A 476 -9.32 4.44 -14.51
CA ARG A 476 -8.37 4.14 -15.59
C ARG A 476 -9.05 3.56 -16.83
N HIS A 477 -10.03 2.69 -16.66
CA HIS A 477 -10.78 2.09 -17.76
C HIS A 477 -11.59 3.14 -18.53
N LEU A 478 -12.33 3.99 -17.82
CA LEU A 478 -13.09 5.10 -18.43
C LEU A 478 -12.17 6.11 -19.12
N LEU A 479 -11.02 6.41 -18.51
CA LEU A 479 -10.00 7.26 -19.13
C LEU A 479 -9.44 6.65 -20.43
N ARG A 480 -9.25 5.32 -20.50
CA ARG A 480 -8.85 4.59 -21.71
C ARG A 480 -9.93 4.60 -22.78
N GLN A 481 -11.20 4.50 -22.38
CA GLN A 481 -12.34 4.64 -23.27
C GLN A 481 -12.51 6.08 -23.79
N GLY A 482 -11.81 7.05 -23.20
CA GLY A 482 -11.77 8.42 -23.68
C GLY A 482 -12.84 9.32 -23.09
N PHE A 483 -13.49 8.90 -21.99
CA PHE A 483 -14.37 9.77 -21.22
C PHE A 483 -13.58 10.98 -20.69
N ASP A 484 -14.27 12.10 -20.57
CA ASP A 484 -13.70 13.31 -19.98
C ASP A 484 -13.63 13.17 -18.45
N PRO A 485 -12.58 13.68 -17.77
CA PRO A 485 -12.51 13.61 -16.31
C PRO A 485 -13.72 14.21 -15.60
N ALA A 486 -14.38 15.25 -16.16
CA ALA A 486 -15.60 15.80 -15.59
C ALA A 486 -16.79 14.81 -15.67
N GLU A 487 -16.89 14.03 -16.75
CA GLU A 487 -17.91 12.98 -16.89
C GLU A 487 -17.66 11.85 -15.89
N ILE A 488 -16.39 11.48 -15.70
CA ILE A 488 -16.00 10.46 -14.71
C ILE A 488 -16.29 10.95 -13.29
N GLN A 489 -15.99 12.21 -12.98
CA GLN A 489 -16.33 12.81 -11.69
C GLN A 489 -17.84 12.80 -11.45
N HIS A 490 -18.64 13.14 -12.47
CA HIS A 490 -20.09 13.10 -12.36
C HIS A 490 -20.60 11.67 -12.09
N TRP A 491 -20.02 10.67 -12.76
CA TRP A 491 -20.32 9.27 -12.50
C TRP A 491 -19.95 8.86 -11.06
N LEU A 492 -18.77 9.24 -10.57
CA LEU A 492 -18.34 8.98 -9.18
C LEU A 492 -19.22 9.69 -8.16
N ASP A 493 -19.65 10.93 -8.42
CA ASP A 493 -20.52 11.68 -7.53
C ASP A 493 -21.94 11.06 -7.46
N SER A 494 -22.38 10.42 -8.55
CA SER A 494 -23.67 9.72 -8.62
C SER A 494 -23.68 8.33 -7.96
N TYR A 495 -22.51 7.69 -7.89
CA TYR A 495 -22.26 6.40 -7.25
C TYR A 495 -22.19 6.54 -5.74
#